data_AF-A0A660VHS0-F1
#
_entry.id   AF-A0A660VHS0-F1
#
_cell.length_a   1.000
_cell.length_b   1.000
_cell.length_c   1.000
_cell.angle_alpha   90.00
_cell.angle_beta   90.00
_cell.angle_gamma   90.00
#
_symmetry.space_group_name_H-M   'P 1'
#
loop_
_entity.id
_entity.type
_entity.pdbx_description
1 polymer ?
#
loop_
_entity_poly.entity_id
_entity_poly.type
_entity_poly.pdbx_seq_one_letter_code
_entity_poly.pdbx_strand_id
1 'polypeptide(L)'
;MGLPERATRGTMSRTSAKRSTSAVIRTYAATDRASAERSFLRERQQAASRGWEPKSRRWRSEGNEHVLTVVFESTTEAADPFGGETPTQALPQTQTQTPARSRVAEITDRPLPWSAEQARERDASRVVVETLDLHCAGEPLRLIRSGYPTVPQLPIDERRAWVQEHADHVRHMLMYEPRGHRDMYGAVLLPPHREDADIAVLFMHNAGYSTMCGHGIIALTQGLIEEGLYPATTPTTVIRWETPAGLVTATAEVSVGVGAEPVVNSVRFVNVPSYLHAEGLVMRPRGVRLFGAAAERKGLSVQLAYGGAYYGIVDVAELGMRVVPDQIESLTRAGAAITEALRRDHTPTHPTDESLGFVYGTILIDSDPATSPDGLGVDATIRNVTVFADAEVDRSPCGSGTSALLAARHALGASRVGDSLINAGITGEAFAARIEGTTTLGEHEAVLTVVQGNGYVTGHQRFVIDERDPLGKGFLLR
;
A
#
# COMPACT_ATOMS: atom_id res chain seq x y z
N MET A 1 73.91 25.39 -27.94
CA MET A 1 74.66 26.67 -27.84
C MET A 1 73.64 27.80 -27.93
N GLY A 2 73.54 28.64 -26.89
CA GLY A 2 72.76 29.88 -26.94
C GLY A 2 71.43 29.89 -26.16
N LEU A 3 71.52 30.13 -24.85
CA LEU A 3 70.67 31.13 -24.18
C LEU A 3 71.53 32.40 -24.01
N PRO A 4 70.97 33.62 -23.89
CA PRO A 4 70.58 34.08 -22.55
C PRO A 4 69.40 35.08 -22.44
N GLU A 5 68.78 35.02 -21.25
CA GLU A 5 68.31 36.09 -20.34
C GLU A 5 67.51 37.33 -20.84
N ARG A 6 66.37 37.58 -20.18
CA ARG A 6 66.25 38.67 -19.18
C ARG A 6 64.93 38.63 -18.38
N ALA A 7 65.05 39.08 -17.14
CA ALA A 7 64.05 39.08 -16.08
C ALA A 7 63.23 40.38 -15.98
N THR A 8 61.99 40.22 -15.52
CA THR A 8 61.16 41.09 -14.64
C THR A 8 60.80 42.53 -15.07
N ARG A 9 59.49 42.81 -15.13
CA ARG A 9 58.79 43.78 -14.25
C ARG A 9 57.27 43.67 -14.44
N GLY A 10 56.56 43.58 -13.32
CA GLY A 10 55.12 43.36 -13.27
C GLY A 10 54.28 44.60 -13.52
N THR A 11 52.99 44.35 -13.72
CA THR A 11 51.90 45.31 -13.51
C THR A 11 50.80 44.64 -12.71
N MET A 12 50.33 45.38 -11.72
CA MET A 12 49.43 44.95 -10.66
C MET A 12 48.07 44.48 -11.19
N SER A 13 47.65 43.36 -10.62
CA SER A 13 46.28 42.86 -10.57
C SER A 13 45.31 43.93 -10.03
N ARG A 14 44.31 44.28 -10.85
CA ARG A 14 42.99 44.71 -10.34
C ARG A 14 42.12 43.47 -10.24
N THR A 15 41.98 42.93 -9.04
CA THR A 15 40.95 41.94 -8.70
C THR A 15 39.58 42.59 -8.86
N SER A 16 38.83 42.24 -9.91
CA SER A 16 37.38 42.46 -9.92
C SER A 16 36.76 41.33 -9.09
N ALA A 17 36.17 41.67 -7.94
CA ALA A 17 35.39 40.72 -7.15
C ALA A 17 34.29 40.11 -8.04
N LYS A 18 34.36 38.79 -8.29
CA LYS A 18 33.27 38.05 -8.93
C LYS A 18 32.07 38.11 -7.99
N ARG A 19 30.98 38.75 -8.42
CA ARG A 19 29.70 38.72 -7.71
C ARG A 19 29.11 37.31 -7.84
N SER A 20 28.87 36.66 -6.71
CA SER A 20 28.10 35.41 -6.63
C SER A 20 26.67 35.68 -7.09
N THR A 21 26.13 34.83 -7.97
CA THR A 21 24.75 34.96 -8.49
C THR A 21 23.97 33.72 -8.08
N SER A 22 22.83 33.88 -7.42
CA SER A 22 21.97 32.78 -6.94
C SER A 22 20.77 32.62 -7.88
N ALA A 23 20.31 31.40 -8.16
CA ALA A 23 19.17 31.12 -9.05
C ALA A 23 18.16 30.14 -8.40
N VAL A 24 16.86 30.39 -8.55
CA VAL A 24 15.76 29.55 -8.04
C VAL A 24 14.68 29.39 -9.11
N ILE A 25 14.13 28.18 -9.25
CA ILE A 25 13.07 27.86 -10.22
C ILE A 25 11.74 27.71 -9.49
N ARG A 26 10.68 28.36 -10.00
CA ARG A 26 9.30 28.19 -9.52
C ARG A 26 8.35 27.83 -10.66
N THR A 27 7.32 27.05 -10.35
CA THR A 27 6.29 26.61 -11.29
C THR A 27 4.91 27.01 -10.79
N TYR A 28 4.12 27.61 -11.66
CA TYR A 28 2.76 28.05 -11.39
C TYR A 28 1.82 27.27 -12.29
N ALA A 29 1.07 26.33 -11.73
CA ALA A 29 0.11 25.51 -12.46
C ALA A 29 -1.32 25.99 -12.17
N ALA A 30 -2.16 26.04 -13.21
CA ALA A 30 -3.58 26.35 -13.08
C ALA A 30 -4.38 25.81 -14.27
N THR A 31 -5.71 25.75 -14.11
CA THR A 31 -6.66 25.33 -15.17
C THR A 31 -6.83 26.35 -16.30
N ASP A 32 -6.32 27.58 -16.12
CA ASP A 32 -6.25 28.62 -17.14
C ASP A 32 -4.95 29.43 -16.98
N ARG A 33 -4.43 29.95 -18.10
CA ARG A 33 -3.18 30.74 -18.10
C ARG A 33 -3.26 32.01 -17.25
N ALA A 34 -4.43 32.65 -17.16
CA ALA A 34 -4.57 33.89 -16.39
C ALA A 34 -4.44 33.62 -14.88
N SER A 35 -4.92 32.49 -14.39
CA SER A 35 -4.77 32.05 -13.00
C SER A 35 -3.31 31.77 -12.64
N ALA A 36 -2.56 31.05 -13.49
CA ALA A 36 -1.13 30.82 -13.28
C ALA A 36 -0.31 32.12 -13.34
N GLU A 37 -0.64 33.05 -14.25
CA GLU A 37 0.00 34.37 -14.31
C GLU A 37 -0.31 35.22 -13.06
N ARG A 38 -1.53 35.14 -12.51
CA ARG A 38 -1.88 35.81 -11.24
C ARG A 38 -1.07 35.28 -10.06
N SER A 39 -0.86 33.97 -9.96
CA SER A 39 -0.02 33.36 -8.92
C SER A 39 1.44 33.81 -9.04
N PHE A 40 1.98 33.81 -10.27
CA PHE A 40 3.31 34.36 -10.53
C PHE A 40 3.42 35.83 -10.12
N LEU A 41 2.48 36.69 -10.50
CA LEU A 41 2.55 38.12 -10.21
C LEU A 41 2.57 38.42 -8.70
N ARG A 42 1.85 37.63 -7.89
CA ARG A 42 1.88 37.74 -6.42
C ARG A 42 3.27 37.41 -5.87
N GLU A 43 3.84 36.28 -6.26
CA GLU A 43 5.16 35.86 -5.78
C GLU A 43 6.32 36.67 -6.35
N ARG A 44 6.17 37.23 -7.56
CA ARG A 44 7.16 38.12 -8.16
C ARG A 44 7.39 39.36 -7.30
N GLN A 45 6.34 39.92 -6.71
CA GLN A 45 6.46 41.07 -5.81
C GLN A 45 7.21 40.69 -4.52
N GLN A 46 6.98 39.48 -4.00
CA GLN A 46 7.69 38.94 -2.84
C GLN A 46 9.17 38.62 -3.13
N ALA A 47 9.48 38.07 -4.30
CA ALA A 47 10.85 37.81 -4.73
C ALA A 47 11.62 39.12 -4.94
N ALA A 48 10.98 40.12 -5.59
CA ALA A 48 11.57 41.43 -5.82
C ALA A 48 11.92 42.16 -4.51
N SER A 49 11.09 42.07 -3.47
CA SER A 49 11.40 42.68 -2.16
C SER A 49 12.59 42.02 -1.45
N ARG A 50 12.97 40.80 -1.86
CA ARG A 50 14.14 40.05 -1.38
C ARG A 50 15.35 40.14 -2.33
N GLY A 51 15.31 41.02 -3.33
CA GLY A 51 16.43 41.23 -4.27
C GLY A 51 16.56 40.15 -5.35
N TRP A 52 15.47 39.46 -5.68
CA TRP A 52 15.40 38.46 -6.75
C TRP A 52 14.59 38.97 -7.94
N GLU A 53 15.11 38.75 -9.15
CA GLU A 53 14.47 39.16 -10.40
C GLU A 53 14.19 37.96 -11.30
N PRO A 54 13.02 37.87 -11.94
CA PRO A 54 12.77 36.84 -12.95
C PRO A 54 13.61 37.11 -14.19
N LYS A 55 14.42 36.13 -14.61
CA LYS A 55 15.26 36.22 -15.82
C LYS A 55 14.70 35.47 -17.02
N SER A 56 13.94 34.41 -16.78
CA SER A 56 13.29 33.66 -17.85
C SER A 56 11.94 33.11 -17.42
N ARG A 57 11.05 32.93 -18.40
CA ARG A 57 9.73 32.33 -18.23
C ARG A 57 9.41 31.38 -19.37
N ARG A 58 8.82 30.22 -19.09
CA ARG A 58 8.41 29.23 -20.08
C ARG A 58 7.04 28.68 -19.75
N TRP A 59 6.20 28.56 -20.78
CA TRP A 59 4.90 27.93 -20.68
C TRP A 59 4.94 26.48 -21.18
N ARG A 60 4.20 25.60 -20.50
CA ARG A 60 3.78 24.29 -20.98
C ARG A 60 2.27 24.17 -20.77
N SER A 61 1.57 23.59 -21.74
CA SER A 61 0.16 23.22 -21.59
C SER A 61 0.05 21.71 -21.80
N GLU A 62 -0.66 21.02 -20.92
CA GLU A 62 -0.92 19.58 -21.02
C GLU A 62 -2.36 19.31 -20.56
N GLY A 63 -3.23 18.91 -21.49
CA GLY A 63 -4.67 18.84 -21.22
C GLY A 63 -5.26 20.20 -20.82
N ASN A 64 -6.01 20.24 -19.71
CA ASN A 64 -6.59 21.45 -19.12
C ASN A 64 -5.64 22.18 -18.15
N GLU A 65 -4.40 21.73 -17.99
CA GLU A 65 -3.44 22.34 -17.09
C GLU A 65 -2.41 23.20 -17.85
N HIS A 66 -2.21 24.42 -17.35
CA HIS A 66 -1.25 25.38 -17.87
C HIS A 66 -0.20 25.68 -16.80
N VAL A 67 1.05 25.31 -17.09
CA VAL A 67 2.18 25.47 -16.18
C VAL A 67 3.12 26.56 -16.70
N LEU A 68 3.36 27.57 -15.87
CA LEU A 68 4.35 28.62 -16.08
C LEU A 68 5.57 28.34 -15.20
N THR A 69 6.72 28.07 -15.79
CA THR A 69 8.01 27.96 -15.10
C THR A 69 8.76 29.29 -15.18
N VAL A 70 9.24 29.81 -14.05
CA VAL A 70 10.00 31.06 -13.96
C VAL A 70 11.30 30.81 -13.22
N VAL A 71 12.41 31.32 -13.76
CA VAL A 71 13.72 31.33 -13.09
C VAL A 71 13.95 32.72 -12.51
N PHE A 72 14.16 32.79 -11.20
CA PHE A 72 14.54 33.99 -10.48
C PHE A 72 16.05 33.97 -10.22
N GLU A 73 16.71 35.12 -10.36
CA GLU A 73 18.12 35.30 -10.03
C GLU A 73 18.34 36.47 -9.08
N SER A 74 19.34 36.35 -8.20
CA SER A 74 19.83 37.43 -7.35
C SER A 74 21.31 37.66 -7.58
N THR A 75 21.72 38.95 -7.62
CA THR A 75 23.14 39.35 -7.77
C THR A 75 23.91 39.37 -6.44
N THR A 76 23.28 38.85 -5.39
CA THR A 76 23.81 38.67 -4.04
C THR A 76 23.57 37.24 -3.57
N GLU A 77 24.38 36.71 -2.65
CA GLU A 77 24.06 35.47 -1.92
C GLU A 77 22.87 35.74 -1.00
N ALA A 78 21.67 35.51 -1.53
CA ALA A 78 20.42 35.66 -0.82
C ALA A 78 19.85 34.26 -0.55
N ALA A 79 19.26 34.07 0.63
CA ALA A 79 18.49 32.87 0.93
C ALA A 79 17.33 32.72 -0.07
N ASP A 80 16.90 31.47 -0.32
CA ASP A 80 15.74 31.17 -1.18
C ASP A 80 14.57 32.09 -0.76
N PRO A 81 14.04 32.93 -1.68
CA PRO A 81 13.02 33.90 -1.33
C PRO A 81 11.68 33.27 -0.96
N PHE A 82 11.56 31.93 -1.02
CA PHE A 82 10.34 31.17 -0.77
C PHE A 82 10.44 30.13 0.37
N GLY A 83 11.64 29.80 0.89
CA GLY A 83 11.86 29.05 2.15
C GLY A 83 11.66 27.51 2.15
N GLY A 84 12.65 26.77 2.69
CA GLY A 84 12.65 25.31 3.00
C GLY A 84 14.08 24.82 3.35
N GLU A 85 14.23 23.98 4.37
CA GLU A 85 15.43 23.71 5.19
C GLU A 85 16.72 23.21 4.48
N THR A 86 17.87 23.68 4.97
CA THR A 86 19.23 23.22 4.63
C THR A 86 19.61 21.98 5.45
N PRO A 87 19.98 20.81 4.87
CA PRO A 87 20.56 19.73 5.65
C PRO A 87 22.01 20.08 5.98
N THR A 88 22.27 20.42 7.24
CA THR A 88 23.61 20.55 7.80
C THR A 88 23.93 19.29 8.59
N GLN A 89 24.69 18.35 8.02
CA GLN A 89 25.46 17.39 8.83
C GLN A 89 26.86 17.21 8.23
N ALA A 90 27.85 17.52 9.06
CA ALA A 90 29.26 17.43 8.77
C ALA A 90 29.70 15.96 8.69
N LEU A 91 30.42 15.60 7.61
CA LEU A 91 31.25 14.41 7.55
C LEU A 91 32.71 14.76 7.90
N PRO A 92 33.51 13.81 8.42
CA PRO A 92 34.82 14.08 9.01
C PRO A 92 35.84 14.54 7.97
N GLN A 93 36.77 15.39 8.41
CA GLN A 93 37.84 15.97 7.61
C GLN A 93 38.73 14.89 6.97
N THR A 94 38.57 14.66 5.66
CA THR A 94 39.62 14.07 4.83
C THR A 94 40.37 15.18 4.09
N GLN A 95 41.70 15.06 4.16
CA GLN A 95 42.69 15.99 3.69
C GLN A 95 42.44 16.51 2.27
N THR A 96 42.75 17.78 2.10
CA THR A 96 42.71 18.58 0.87
C THR A 96 43.26 17.84 -0.35
N GLN A 97 42.37 17.36 -1.22
CA GLN A 97 42.63 17.31 -2.65
C GLN A 97 41.84 18.44 -3.30
N THR A 98 42.55 19.21 -4.13
CA THR A 98 42.03 20.31 -4.94
C THR A 98 40.70 19.91 -5.58
N PRO A 99 39.61 20.71 -5.47
CA PRO A 99 38.37 20.37 -6.14
C PRO A 99 38.65 20.39 -7.64
N ALA A 100 38.60 19.21 -8.27
CA ALA A 100 38.51 19.09 -9.70
C ALA A 100 37.35 19.97 -10.15
N ARG A 101 37.61 20.89 -11.08
CA ARG A 101 36.58 21.72 -11.73
C ARG A 101 35.36 20.85 -11.98
N SER A 102 34.21 21.20 -11.40
CA SER A 102 32.97 20.50 -11.66
C SER A 102 32.79 20.49 -13.17
N ARG A 103 32.91 19.30 -13.76
CA ARG A 103 32.45 19.05 -15.12
C ARG A 103 30.93 19.09 -15.02
N VAL A 104 30.35 20.29 -15.04
CA VAL A 104 29.04 20.45 -15.66
C VAL A 104 29.27 19.95 -17.07
N ALA A 105 28.82 18.73 -17.36
CA ALA A 105 28.86 18.23 -18.71
C ALA A 105 28.09 19.24 -19.54
N GLU A 106 28.77 19.96 -20.44
CA GLU A 106 28.09 20.61 -21.55
C GLU A 106 27.25 19.50 -22.18
N ILE A 107 25.92 19.59 -22.04
CA ILE A 107 25.00 18.75 -22.78
C ILE A 107 25.30 19.10 -24.23
N THR A 108 26.09 18.24 -24.87
CA THR A 108 26.74 18.57 -26.13
C THR A 108 25.68 18.89 -27.17
N ASP A 109 25.87 19.95 -27.96
CA ASP A 109 25.07 20.30 -29.16
C ASP A 109 25.15 19.23 -30.28
N ARG A 110 25.57 18.00 -29.95
CA ARG A 110 25.60 16.90 -30.90
C ARG A 110 24.15 16.51 -31.22
N PRO A 111 23.76 16.50 -32.50
CA PRO A 111 22.44 16.04 -32.88
C PRO A 111 22.25 14.60 -32.40
N LEU A 112 21.12 14.36 -31.72
CA LEU A 112 20.76 13.03 -31.27
C LEU A 112 20.52 12.14 -32.49
N PRO A 113 20.91 10.86 -32.44
CA PRO A 113 20.71 9.94 -33.56
C PRO A 113 19.23 9.53 -33.76
N TRP A 114 18.32 10.03 -32.91
CA TRP A 114 16.88 9.83 -33.03
C TRP A 114 16.12 11.14 -32.76
N SER A 115 14.94 11.27 -33.37
CA SER A 115 13.99 12.33 -33.07
C SER A 115 13.20 12.04 -31.80
N ALA A 116 12.51 13.05 -31.27
CA ALA A 116 11.57 12.86 -30.17
C ALA A 116 10.40 11.93 -30.54
N GLU A 117 10.04 11.84 -31.82
CA GLU A 117 9.00 10.93 -32.32
C GLU A 117 9.47 9.48 -32.29
N GLN A 118 10.67 9.20 -32.81
CA GLN A 118 11.28 7.87 -32.75
C GLN A 118 11.48 7.39 -31.30
N ALA A 119 11.79 8.32 -30.38
CA ALA A 119 11.84 7.99 -28.96
C ALA A 119 10.46 7.64 -28.37
N ARG A 120 9.37 8.26 -28.86
CA ARG A 120 7.99 7.97 -28.44
C ARG A 120 7.46 6.66 -29.03
N GLU A 121 7.85 6.28 -30.24
CA GLU A 121 7.51 4.98 -30.84
C GLU A 121 7.96 3.82 -29.95
N ARG A 122 9.16 3.94 -29.34
CA ARG A 122 9.64 2.97 -28.35
C ARG A 122 8.76 2.92 -27.10
N ASP A 123 8.15 4.03 -26.69
CA ASP A 123 7.22 4.01 -25.56
C ASP A 123 5.93 3.27 -25.91
N ALA A 124 5.44 3.45 -27.15
CA ALA A 124 4.24 2.78 -27.66
C ALA A 124 4.40 1.26 -27.80
N SER A 125 5.62 0.74 -27.97
CA SER A 125 5.87 -0.71 -28.02
C SER A 125 5.92 -1.38 -26.64
N ARG A 126 5.80 -0.62 -25.54
CA ARG A 126 5.86 -1.15 -24.18
C ARG A 126 4.46 -1.47 -23.67
N VAL A 127 4.36 -2.52 -22.87
CA VAL A 127 3.11 -2.81 -22.18
C VAL A 127 2.93 -1.80 -21.06
N VAL A 128 1.74 -1.20 -21.00
CA VAL A 128 1.36 -0.21 -20.01
C VAL A 128 0.22 -0.77 -19.17
N VAL A 129 0.35 -0.65 -17.85
CA VAL A 129 -0.69 -1.01 -16.89
C VAL A 129 -0.96 0.21 -16.03
N GLU A 130 -2.22 0.65 -15.97
CA GLU A 130 -2.63 1.74 -15.10
C GLU A 130 -3.24 1.19 -13.82
N THR A 131 -2.84 1.75 -12.68
CA THR A 131 -3.36 1.34 -11.38
C THR A 131 -3.76 2.53 -10.53
N LEU A 132 -4.69 2.28 -9.62
CA LEU A 132 -4.97 3.13 -8.47
C LEU A 132 -4.39 2.40 -7.25
N ASP A 133 -3.42 3.02 -6.59
CA ASP A 133 -2.86 2.49 -5.36
C ASP A 133 -3.63 3.12 -4.19
N LEU A 134 -3.99 2.27 -3.24
CA LEU A 134 -4.72 2.61 -2.02
C LEU A 134 -4.03 1.97 -0.82
N HIS A 135 -4.47 2.34 0.38
CA HIS A 135 -4.17 1.57 1.59
C HIS A 135 -5.38 1.53 2.54
N CYS A 136 -5.43 0.53 3.42
CA CYS A 136 -6.38 0.46 4.53
C CYS A 136 -5.62 0.08 5.80
N ALA A 137 -5.64 0.96 6.82
CA ALA A 137 -4.85 0.81 8.05
C ALA A 137 -3.33 0.56 7.81
N GLY A 138 -2.82 1.02 6.67
CA GLY A 138 -1.42 0.85 6.25
C GLY A 138 -1.16 -0.34 5.33
N GLU A 139 -2.14 -1.23 5.15
CA GLU A 139 -2.02 -2.35 4.21
C GLU A 139 -2.27 -1.88 2.78
N PRO A 140 -1.32 -2.05 1.86
CA PRO A 140 -1.42 -1.52 0.50
C PRO A 140 -2.43 -2.32 -0.32
N LEU A 141 -3.13 -1.65 -1.24
CA LEU A 141 -3.95 -2.28 -2.25
C LEU A 141 -3.74 -1.60 -3.60
N ARG A 142 -3.24 -2.34 -4.58
CA ARG A 142 -3.10 -1.90 -5.97
C ARG A 142 -4.26 -2.38 -6.82
N LEU A 143 -5.18 -1.48 -7.15
CA LEU A 143 -6.29 -1.73 -8.08
C LEU A 143 -5.80 -1.58 -9.53
N ILE A 144 -5.81 -2.66 -10.29
CA ILE A 144 -5.50 -2.65 -11.73
C ILE A 144 -6.70 -2.12 -12.51
N ARG A 145 -6.53 -0.99 -13.21
CA ARG A 145 -7.60 -0.30 -13.96
C ARG A 145 -7.58 -0.60 -15.45
N SER A 146 -6.39 -0.76 -16.03
CA SER A 146 -6.21 -1.06 -17.45
C SER A 146 -4.94 -1.88 -17.67
N GLY A 147 -4.87 -2.61 -18.79
CA GLY A 147 -3.73 -3.47 -19.13
C GLY A 147 -3.77 -4.89 -18.54
N TYR A 148 -4.87 -5.29 -17.88
CA TYR A 148 -5.09 -6.68 -17.47
C TYR A 148 -5.63 -7.53 -18.64
N PRO A 149 -5.23 -8.81 -18.79
CA PRO A 149 -5.79 -9.71 -19.79
C PRO A 149 -7.31 -9.84 -19.68
N THR A 150 -7.98 -10.03 -20.81
CA THR A 150 -9.42 -10.33 -20.81
C THR A 150 -9.67 -11.66 -20.11
N VAL A 151 -10.43 -11.62 -19.01
CA VAL A 151 -10.84 -12.80 -18.25
C VAL A 151 -12.20 -13.30 -18.78
N PRO A 152 -12.35 -14.60 -19.08
CA PRO A 152 -13.64 -15.17 -19.49
C PRO A 152 -14.73 -14.95 -18.44
N GLN A 153 -15.97 -14.75 -18.91
CA GLN A 153 -17.15 -14.58 -18.05
C GLN A 153 -17.60 -15.94 -17.49
N LEU A 154 -16.92 -16.42 -16.46
CA LEU A 154 -17.19 -17.67 -15.74
C LEU A 154 -17.67 -17.41 -14.30
N PRO A 155 -18.15 -18.42 -13.56
CA PRO A 155 -18.23 -18.38 -12.09
C PRO A 155 -16.91 -17.90 -11.45
N ILE A 156 -17.00 -17.18 -10.34
CA ILE A 156 -15.85 -16.45 -9.76
C ILE A 156 -14.69 -17.37 -9.33
N ASP A 157 -14.99 -18.57 -8.87
CA ASP A 157 -14.05 -19.64 -8.53
C ASP A 157 -13.32 -20.16 -9.77
N GLU A 158 -14.06 -20.42 -10.86
CA GLU A 158 -13.49 -20.78 -12.16
C GLU A 158 -12.62 -19.64 -12.72
N ARG A 159 -13.03 -18.37 -12.56
CA ARG A 159 -12.20 -17.21 -12.94
C ARG A 159 -10.92 -17.14 -12.14
N ARG A 160 -10.98 -17.39 -10.82
CA ARG A 160 -9.80 -17.42 -9.95
C ARG A 160 -8.80 -18.48 -10.42
N ALA A 161 -9.27 -19.68 -10.73
CA ALA A 161 -8.44 -20.74 -11.30
C ALA A 161 -7.87 -20.33 -12.68
N TRP A 162 -8.71 -19.73 -13.54
CA TRP A 162 -8.30 -19.30 -14.86
C TRP A 162 -7.19 -18.24 -14.81
N VAL A 163 -7.31 -17.20 -13.96
CA VAL A 163 -6.27 -16.16 -13.86
C VAL A 163 -4.97 -16.70 -13.25
N GLN A 164 -5.04 -17.68 -12.35
CA GLN A 164 -3.85 -18.37 -11.83
C GLN A 164 -3.11 -19.11 -12.95
N GLU A 165 -3.84 -19.74 -13.86
CA GLU A 165 -3.22 -20.50 -14.96
C GLU A 165 -2.76 -19.58 -16.11
N HIS A 166 -3.52 -18.55 -16.44
CA HIS A 166 -3.35 -17.78 -17.69
C HIS A 166 -2.82 -16.35 -17.48
N ALA A 167 -2.96 -15.77 -16.28
CA ALA A 167 -2.67 -14.36 -16.01
C ALA A 167 -1.71 -14.10 -14.83
N ASP A 168 -1.15 -15.14 -14.20
CA ASP A 168 -0.26 -14.98 -13.01
C ASP A 168 1.01 -14.18 -13.30
N HIS A 169 1.44 -14.12 -14.56
CA HIS A 169 2.53 -13.25 -14.99
C HIS A 169 2.26 -11.76 -14.67
N VAL A 170 1.00 -11.30 -14.73
CA VAL A 170 0.63 -9.92 -14.39
C VAL A 170 0.75 -9.68 -12.89
N ARG A 171 0.34 -10.65 -12.08
CA ARG A 171 0.54 -10.61 -10.62
C ARG A 171 2.02 -10.47 -10.30
N HIS A 172 2.88 -11.31 -10.88
CA HIS A 172 4.33 -11.21 -10.68
C HIS A 172 4.86 -9.82 -11.05
N MET A 173 4.51 -9.30 -12.24
CA MET A 173 5.02 -8.01 -12.71
C MET A 173 4.66 -6.83 -11.82
N LEU A 174 3.51 -6.88 -11.12
CA LEU A 174 2.94 -5.76 -10.37
C LEU A 174 3.06 -5.89 -8.85
N MET A 175 3.03 -7.11 -8.33
CA MET A 175 3.16 -7.37 -6.89
C MET A 175 4.62 -7.48 -6.47
N TYR A 176 5.49 -8.03 -7.33
CA TYR A 176 6.90 -8.21 -6.99
C TYR A 176 7.74 -6.96 -7.26
N GLU A 177 8.93 -6.92 -6.66
CA GLU A 177 9.94 -5.91 -7.00
C GLU A 177 10.29 -6.02 -8.49
N PRO A 178 10.57 -4.91 -9.20
CA PRO A 178 10.80 -3.57 -8.68
C PRO A 178 9.55 -2.67 -8.60
N ARG A 179 8.37 -3.17 -8.98
CA ARG A 179 7.13 -2.35 -9.06
C ARG A 179 6.30 -2.42 -7.79
N GLY A 180 6.28 -3.58 -7.16
CA GLY A 180 5.74 -3.80 -5.82
C GLY A 180 6.86 -4.13 -4.85
N HIS A 181 6.54 -4.96 -3.87
CA HIS A 181 7.44 -5.46 -2.85
C HIS A 181 6.85 -6.74 -2.28
N ARG A 182 7.58 -7.43 -1.39
CA ARG A 182 7.16 -8.69 -0.73
C ARG A 182 5.74 -8.67 -0.15
N ASP A 183 5.26 -7.50 0.18
CA ASP A 183 4.06 -7.23 0.95
C ASP A 183 3.03 -6.38 0.19
N MET A 184 3.10 -6.42 -1.14
CA MET A 184 2.15 -5.72 -1.99
C MET A 184 0.92 -6.60 -2.20
N TYR A 185 -0.26 -6.01 -1.95
CA TYR A 185 -1.55 -6.60 -2.25
C TYR A 185 -2.20 -5.89 -3.44
N GLY A 186 -3.00 -6.60 -4.22
CA GLY A 186 -3.63 -6.09 -5.41
C GLY A 186 -5.03 -6.62 -5.66
N ALA A 187 -5.73 -5.97 -6.57
CA ALA A 187 -7.06 -6.36 -7.00
C ALA A 187 -7.27 -6.08 -8.49
N VAL A 188 -8.09 -6.91 -9.12
CA VAL A 188 -8.68 -6.65 -10.43
C VAL A 188 -10.21 -6.73 -10.31
N LEU A 189 -10.88 -5.75 -10.91
CA LEU A 189 -12.34 -5.70 -10.97
C LEU A 189 -12.82 -6.32 -12.28
N LEU A 190 -13.91 -7.08 -12.20
CA LEU A 190 -14.52 -7.77 -13.32
C LEU A 190 -16.04 -7.56 -13.29
N PRO A 191 -16.74 -7.71 -14.42
CA PRO A 191 -18.20 -7.80 -14.42
C PRO A 191 -18.64 -8.98 -13.54
N PRO A 192 -19.66 -8.82 -12.69
CA PRO A 192 -20.17 -9.92 -11.87
C PRO A 192 -20.73 -11.03 -12.75
N HIS A 193 -20.58 -12.28 -12.29
CA HIS A 193 -21.30 -13.43 -12.82
C HIS A 193 -22.64 -13.60 -12.11
N ARG A 194 -22.73 -13.23 -10.83
CA ARG A 194 -23.97 -13.29 -10.06
C ARG A 194 -24.87 -12.09 -10.35
N GLU A 195 -26.18 -12.32 -10.38
CA GLU A 195 -27.20 -11.27 -10.58
C GLU A 195 -27.39 -10.38 -9.34
N ASP A 196 -27.00 -10.86 -8.16
CA ASP A 196 -27.13 -10.16 -6.88
C ASP A 196 -25.87 -9.35 -6.48
N ALA A 197 -24.89 -9.24 -7.37
CA ALA A 197 -23.65 -8.50 -7.18
C ALA A 197 -23.54 -7.30 -8.13
N ASP A 198 -22.92 -6.22 -7.66
CA ASP A 198 -22.66 -5.03 -8.46
C ASP A 198 -21.31 -5.14 -9.20
N ILE A 199 -20.29 -5.71 -8.54
CA ILE A 199 -18.92 -5.85 -9.05
C ILE A 199 -18.32 -7.18 -8.57
N ALA A 200 -17.59 -7.88 -9.45
CA ALA A 200 -16.73 -8.99 -9.05
C ALA A 200 -15.29 -8.51 -8.81
N VAL A 201 -14.63 -9.06 -7.79
CA VAL A 201 -13.24 -8.74 -7.47
C VAL A 201 -12.41 -10.01 -7.29
N LEU A 202 -11.23 -10.03 -7.92
CA LEU A 202 -10.19 -11.02 -7.64
C LEU A 202 -9.00 -10.32 -6.98
N PHE A 203 -8.69 -10.75 -5.77
CA PHE A 203 -7.56 -10.27 -4.99
C PHE A 203 -6.30 -11.09 -5.29
N MET A 204 -5.14 -10.45 -5.22
CA MET A 204 -3.84 -11.07 -5.49
C MET A 204 -2.76 -10.51 -4.56
N HIS A 205 -1.77 -11.34 -4.24
CA HIS A 205 -0.70 -11.00 -3.29
C HIS A 205 0.61 -11.71 -3.68
N ASN A 206 1.56 -11.83 -2.76
CA ASN A 206 2.90 -12.30 -3.10
C ASN A 206 2.99 -13.80 -3.51
N ALA A 207 1.95 -14.59 -3.29
CA ALA A 207 1.97 -16.05 -3.48
C ALA A 207 0.83 -16.57 -4.38
N GLY A 208 -0.06 -15.70 -4.85
CA GLY A 208 -1.18 -16.12 -5.69
C GLY A 208 -2.40 -15.21 -5.55
N TYR A 209 -3.57 -15.82 -5.70
CA TYR A 209 -4.87 -15.13 -5.66
C TYR A 209 -5.67 -15.56 -4.42
N SER A 210 -6.10 -14.57 -3.65
CA SER A 210 -6.84 -14.75 -2.39
C SER A 210 -8.33 -15.04 -2.64
N THR A 211 -9.00 -15.54 -1.60
CA THR A 211 -10.44 -15.84 -1.60
C THR A 211 -11.29 -14.61 -1.30
N MET A 212 -10.94 -13.88 -0.24
CA MET A 212 -11.59 -12.64 0.16
C MET A 212 -10.60 -11.80 0.98
N CYS A 213 -10.71 -10.48 0.87
CA CYS A 213 -9.84 -9.55 1.58
C CYS A 213 -10.63 -8.38 2.18
N GLY A 214 -10.75 -8.35 3.50
CA GLY A 214 -11.55 -7.31 4.18
C GLY A 214 -10.98 -5.90 4.07
N HIS A 215 -9.65 -5.74 4.20
CA HIS A 215 -9.00 -4.43 3.97
C HIS A 215 -9.21 -3.97 2.52
N GLY A 216 -9.18 -4.94 1.58
CA GLY A 216 -9.36 -4.71 0.16
C GLY A 216 -10.77 -4.21 -0.16
N ILE A 217 -11.80 -4.82 0.42
CA ILE A 217 -13.18 -4.37 0.29
C ILE A 217 -13.35 -2.94 0.82
N ILE A 218 -12.80 -2.63 1.99
CA ILE A 218 -12.84 -1.28 2.58
C ILE A 218 -12.18 -0.26 1.65
N ALA A 219 -10.94 -0.52 1.23
CA ALA A 219 -10.18 0.37 0.37
C ALA A 219 -10.85 0.56 -1.00
N LEU A 220 -11.30 -0.51 -1.65
CA LEU A 220 -11.97 -0.42 -2.96
C LEU A 220 -13.29 0.33 -2.87
N THR A 221 -14.13 0.06 -1.88
CA THR A 221 -15.41 0.77 -1.74
C THR A 221 -15.18 2.26 -1.55
N GLN A 222 -14.23 2.65 -0.69
CA GLN A 222 -13.91 4.06 -0.50
C GLN A 222 -13.32 4.68 -1.77
N GLY A 223 -12.27 4.06 -2.32
CA GLY A 223 -11.57 4.58 -3.49
C GLY A 223 -12.43 4.68 -4.74
N LEU A 224 -13.30 3.71 -5.02
CA LEU A 224 -14.19 3.78 -6.17
C LEU A 224 -15.19 4.93 -6.06
N ILE A 225 -15.69 5.23 -4.86
CA ILE A 225 -16.61 6.34 -4.63
C ILE A 225 -15.88 7.68 -4.78
N GLU A 226 -14.74 7.85 -4.10
CA GLU A 226 -14.00 9.11 -4.07
C GLU A 226 -13.36 9.45 -5.43
N GLU A 227 -13.00 8.44 -6.21
CA GLU A 227 -12.47 8.59 -7.58
C GLU A 227 -13.58 8.73 -8.65
N GLY A 228 -14.86 8.73 -8.24
CA GLY A 228 -15.99 8.82 -9.16
C GLY A 228 -16.13 7.62 -10.11
N LEU A 229 -15.56 6.48 -9.74
CA LEU A 229 -15.63 5.21 -10.49
C LEU A 229 -16.86 4.38 -10.14
N TYR A 230 -17.53 4.70 -9.03
CA TYR A 230 -18.81 4.16 -8.63
C TYR A 230 -19.77 5.29 -8.22
N PRO A 231 -21.04 5.26 -8.65
CA PRO A 231 -21.99 6.30 -8.30
C PRO A 231 -22.28 6.31 -6.81
N ALA A 232 -22.10 7.47 -6.17
CA ALA A 232 -22.35 7.65 -4.74
C ALA A 232 -23.77 8.15 -4.47
N THR A 233 -24.38 7.63 -3.41
CA THR A 233 -25.64 8.10 -2.81
C THR A 233 -25.41 8.49 -1.35
N THR A 234 -26.12 9.52 -0.88
CA THR A 234 -26.09 9.97 0.53
C THR A 234 -27.39 9.59 1.25
N PRO A 235 -27.36 9.31 2.57
CA PRO A 235 -26.19 9.31 3.45
C PRO A 235 -25.33 8.03 3.32
N THR A 236 -25.77 7.04 2.54
CA THR A 236 -25.07 5.76 2.40
C THR A 236 -25.02 5.29 0.96
N THR A 237 -23.88 4.73 0.56
CA THR A 237 -23.70 4.00 -0.71
C THR A 237 -23.45 2.53 -0.42
N VAL A 238 -24.12 1.63 -1.14
CA VAL A 238 -23.94 0.18 -1.01
C VAL A 238 -23.27 -0.36 -2.26
N ILE A 239 -22.26 -1.22 -2.06
CA ILE A 239 -21.61 -2.00 -3.12
C ILE A 239 -21.64 -3.47 -2.72
N ARG A 240 -22.23 -4.31 -3.56
CA ARG A 240 -22.28 -5.77 -3.42
C ARG A 240 -21.15 -6.39 -4.22
N TRP A 241 -20.22 -7.01 -3.52
CA TRP A 241 -19.01 -7.60 -4.07
C TRP A 241 -19.18 -9.10 -4.25
N GLU A 242 -19.03 -9.57 -5.49
CA GLU A 242 -18.79 -10.98 -5.75
C GLU A 242 -17.31 -11.29 -5.53
N THR A 243 -17.02 -12.10 -4.52
CA THR A 243 -15.67 -12.57 -4.19
C THR A 243 -15.61 -14.09 -4.32
N PRO A 244 -14.42 -14.70 -4.48
CA PRO A 244 -14.30 -16.16 -4.42
C PRO A 244 -14.83 -16.79 -3.12
N ALA A 245 -14.91 -16.07 -2.00
CA ALA A 245 -15.53 -16.59 -0.77
C ALA A 245 -17.06 -16.46 -0.74
N GLY A 246 -17.66 -15.76 -1.71
CA GLY A 246 -19.09 -15.46 -1.77
C GLY A 246 -19.41 -13.96 -1.85
N LEU A 247 -20.69 -13.63 -1.65
CA LEU A 247 -21.19 -12.27 -1.68
C LEU A 247 -20.80 -11.51 -0.40
N VAL A 248 -20.17 -10.34 -0.56
CA VAL A 248 -19.84 -9.43 0.53
C VAL A 248 -20.52 -8.09 0.27
N THR A 249 -21.30 -7.58 1.24
CA THR A 249 -21.99 -6.29 1.08
C THR A 249 -21.28 -5.21 1.87
N ALA A 250 -20.70 -4.24 1.17
CA ALA A 250 -20.10 -3.05 1.75
C ALA A 250 -21.09 -1.88 1.76
N THR A 251 -21.12 -1.13 2.85
CA THR A 251 -21.88 0.11 3.01
C THR A 251 -20.91 1.22 3.41
N ALA A 252 -20.78 2.23 2.55
CA ALA A 252 -20.05 3.44 2.83
C ALA A 252 -20.98 4.52 3.41
N GLU A 253 -20.57 5.16 4.49
CA GLU A 253 -21.20 6.40 4.97
C GLU A 253 -20.64 7.57 4.18
N VAL A 254 -21.49 8.26 3.42
CA VAL A 254 -21.07 9.28 2.46
C VAL A 254 -21.69 10.63 2.80
N SER A 255 -20.83 11.63 2.90
CA SER A 255 -21.20 13.04 3.02
C SER A 255 -20.80 13.82 1.78
N VAL A 256 -21.35 15.03 1.63
CA VAL A 256 -20.96 15.97 0.58
C VAL A 256 -19.87 16.88 1.13
N GLY A 257 -18.72 16.86 0.49
CA GLY A 257 -17.58 17.72 0.80
C GLY A 257 -17.79 19.16 0.33
N VAL A 258 -16.77 20.01 0.56
CA VAL A 258 -16.88 21.47 0.36
C VAL A 258 -17.03 21.83 -1.13
N GLY A 259 -16.38 21.08 -2.01
CA GLY A 259 -16.45 21.22 -3.47
C GLY A 259 -17.57 20.39 -4.13
N ALA A 260 -18.55 19.93 -3.36
CA ALA A 260 -19.60 19.00 -3.78
C ALA A 260 -19.09 17.61 -4.20
N GLU A 261 -17.87 17.24 -3.80
CA GLU A 261 -17.31 15.89 -3.94
C GLU A 261 -17.95 14.91 -2.94
N PRO A 262 -18.06 13.62 -3.28
CA PRO A 262 -18.40 12.60 -2.30
C PRO A 262 -17.22 12.41 -1.33
N VAL A 263 -17.50 12.40 -0.03
CA VAL A 263 -16.52 12.10 1.03
C VAL A 263 -16.99 10.85 1.76
N VAL A 264 -16.14 9.82 1.79
CA VAL A 264 -16.44 8.57 2.50
C VAL A 264 -15.93 8.68 3.94
N ASN A 265 -16.84 8.68 4.89
CA ASN A 265 -16.52 8.82 6.32
C ASN A 265 -16.12 7.50 6.95
N SER A 266 -16.74 6.40 6.52
CA SER A 266 -16.43 5.06 6.97
C SER A 266 -16.94 4.04 5.95
N VAL A 267 -16.31 2.87 5.89
CA VAL A 267 -16.83 1.72 5.16
C VAL A 267 -16.96 0.57 6.12
N ARG A 268 -18.15 -0.05 6.13
CA ARG A 268 -18.39 -1.31 6.83
C ARG A 268 -18.81 -2.38 5.84
N PHE A 269 -18.44 -3.63 6.07
CA PHE A 269 -18.94 -4.75 5.29
C PHE A 269 -19.50 -5.85 6.19
N VAL A 270 -20.58 -6.49 5.73
CA VAL A 270 -21.06 -7.76 6.28
C VAL A 270 -20.26 -8.86 5.60
N ASN A 271 -19.51 -9.62 6.40
CA ASN A 271 -18.70 -10.71 5.89
C ASN A 271 -19.55 -11.98 5.64
N VAL A 272 -18.97 -12.94 4.94
CA VAL A 272 -19.52 -14.30 4.82
C VAL A 272 -19.64 -14.97 6.19
N PRO A 273 -20.53 -15.97 6.36
CA PRO A 273 -20.67 -16.70 7.61
C PRO A 273 -19.31 -17.20 8.14
N SER A 274 -18.99 -16.82 9.37
CA SER A 274 -17.70 -17.09 10.01
C SER A 274 -17.90 -18.06 11.18
N TYR A 275 -17.01 -19.03 11.37
CA TYR A 275 -17.20 -20.09 12.38
C TYR A 275 -15.87 -20.60 12.95
N LEU A 276 -15.92 -21.19 14.14
CA LEU A 276 -14.79 -21.93 14.71
C LEU A 276 -14.77 -23.34 14.11
N HIS A 277 -13.72 -23.69 13.38
CA HIS A 277 -13.58 -24.98 12.73
C HIS A 277 -13.01 -26.04 13.68
N ALA A 278 -11.97 -25.70 14.45
CA ALA A 278 -11.42 -26.59 15.46
C ALA A 278 -10.95 -25.79 16.69
N GLU A 279 -11.29 -26.31 17.87
CA GLU A 279 -10.90 -25.74 19.15
C GLU A 279 -9.61 -26.39 19.68
N GLY A 280 -8.67 -25.57 20.14
CA GLY A 280 -7.59 -25.97 21.03
C GLY A 280 -6.63 -27.02 20.44
N LEU A 281 -6.32 -26.97 19.15
CA LEU A 281 -5.35 -27.85 18.51
C LEU A 281 -3.97 -27.67 19.17
N VAL A 282 -3.46 -28.72 19.80
CA VAL A 282 -2.16 -28.67 20.48
C VAL A 282 -1.06 -29.08 19.50
N MET A 283 -0.16 -28.15 19.17
CA MET A 283 0.94 -28.42 18.23
C MET A 283 2.28 -27.85 18.70
N ARG A 284 3.37 -28.31 18.08
CA ARG A 284 4.74 -27.87 18.38
C ARG A 284 5.43 -27.40 17.09
N PRO A 285 5.18 -26.16 16.65
CA PRO A 285 5.78 -25.62 15.42
C PRO A 285 7.31 -25.61 15.51
N ARG A 286 7.98 -25.95 14.39
CA ARG A 286 9.45 -26.00 14.36
C ARG A 286 10.04 -24.61 14.54
N GLY A 287 11.09 -24.49 15.34
CA GLY A 287 11.80 -23.22 15.56
C GLY A 287 11.04 -22.20 16.42
N VAL A 288 9.86 -22.56 16.95
CA VAL A 288 9.07 -21.69 17.82
C VAL A 288 9.31 -22.08 19.27
N ARG A 289 9.74 -21.11 20.08
CA ARG A 289 9.92 -21.27 21.53
C ARG A 289 8.60 -20.98 22.24
N LEU A 290 8.25 -21.84 23.19
CA LEU A 290 7.00 -21.75 23.95
C LEU A 290 7.25 -21.16 25.33
N PHE A 291 6.29 -20.38 25.81
CA PHE A 291 6.29 -19.71 27.12
C PHE A 291 4.95 -19.92 27.83
N GLY A 292 4.90 -19.60 29.13
CA GLY A 292 3.68 -19.66 29.93
C GLY A 292 2.96 -21.02 29.83
N ALA A 293 1.65 -20.98 29.65
CA ALA A 293 0.80 -22.17 29.56
C ALA A 293 1.22 -23.13 28.44
N ALA A 294 1.73 -22.63 27.31
CA ALA A 294 2.23 -23.50 26.23
C ALA A 294 3.48 -24.29 26.63
N ALA A 295 4.38 -23.69 27.43
CA ALA A 295 5.57 -24.39 27.92
C ALA A 295 5.18 -25.53 28.87
N GLU A 296 4.23 -25.28 29.78
CA GLU A 296 3.68 -26.27 30.71
C GLU A 296 2.96 -27.40 29.97
N ARG A 297 2.12 -27.05 29.00
CA ARG A 297 1.40 -27.99 28.10
C ARG A 297 2.34 -28.73 27.14
N LYS A 298 3.59 -28.26 26.99
CA LYS A 298 4.56 -28.70 25.98
C LYS A 298 4.08 -28.56 24.53
N GLY A 299 3.13 -27.68 24.28
CA GLY A 299 2.52 -27.41 22.98
C GLY A 299 1.70 -26.12 22.97
N LEU A 300 1.71 -25.44 21.83
CA LEU A 300 0.92 -24.24 21.55
C LEU A 300 -0.54 -24.63 21.34
N SER A 301 -1.48 -23.92 21.98
CA SER A 301 -2.91 -24.10 21.73
C SER A 301 -3.33 -23.20 20.57
N VAL A 302 -3.84 -23.81 19.50
CA VAL A 302 -4.20 -23.10 18.26
C VAL A 302 -5.68 -23.29 17.99
N GLN A 303 -6.41 -22.18 17.86
CA GLN A 303 -7.78 -22.23 17.34
C GLN A 303 -7.71 -22.17 15.81
N LEU A 304 -8.49 -22.99 15.12
CA LEU A 304 -8.62 -22.91 13.66
C LEU A 304 -10.02 -22.38 13.35
N ALA A 305 -10.12 -21.20 12.75
CA ALA A 305 -11.40 -20.54 12.48
C ALA A 305 -11.48 -20.03 11.04
N TYR A 306 -12.71 -19.92 10.52
CA TYR A 306 -13.00 -19.42 9.19
C TYR A 306 -13.69 -18.06 9.25
N GLY A 307 -13.24 -17.13 8.41
CA GLY A 307 -13.81 -15.79 8.25
C GLY A 307 -13.77 -15.28 6.79
N GLY A 308 -13.99 -16.18 5.83
CA GLY A 308 -13.71 -15.99 4.40
C GLY A 308 -12.37 -16.61 3.95
N ALA A 309 -11.54 -16.98 4.93
CA ALA A 309 -10.38 -17.84 4.79
C ALA A 309 -10.11 -18.52 6.15
N TYR A 310 -9.35 -19.63 6.17
CA TYR A 310 -8.98 -20.31 7.42
C TYR A 310 -7.72 -19.74 8.05
N TYR A 311 -7.81 -19.43 9.35
CA TYR A 311 -6.73 -18.89 10.14
C TYR A 311 -6.46 -19.74 11.39
N GLY A 312 -5.18 -20.01 11.63
CA GLY A 312 -4.72 -20.35 12.97
C GLY A 312 -4.74 -19.10 13.85
N ILE A 313 -5.24 -19.19 15.08
CA ILE A 313 -5.30 -18.07 16.02
C ILE A 313 -4.56 -18.48 17.28
N VAL A 314 -3.58 -17.67 17.67
CA VAL A 314 -2.72 -17.92 18.85
C VAL A 314 -2.43 -16.62 19.57
N ASP A 315 -2.33 -16.69 20.90
CA ASP A 315 -1.90 -15.56 21.72
C ASP A 315 -0.37 -15.48 21.77
N VAL A 316 0.20 -14.30 21.48
CA VAL A 316 1.65 -14.07 21.49
C VAL A 316 2.27 -14.21 22.87
N ALA A 317 1.49 -14.15 23.95
CA ALA A 317 1.97 -14.44 25.30
C ALA A 317 2.47 -15.89 25.44
N GLU A 318 1.84 -16.87 24.76
CA GLU A 318 2.33 -18.26 24.71
C GLU A 318 3.65 -18.39 23.93
N LEU A 319 4.07 -17.33 23.22
CA LEU A 319 5.32 -17.22 22.46
C LEU A 319 6.35 -16.28 23.11
N GLY A 320 5.98 -15.63 24.23
CA GLY A 320 6.83 -14.64 24.89
C GLY A 320 7.10 -13.40 24.03
N MET A 321 6.14 -13.03 23.18
CA MET A 321 6.24 -11.93 22.21
C MET A 321 5.19 -10.86 22.50
N ARG A 322 5.31 -9.71 21.82
CA ARG A 322 4.32 -8.63 21.74
C ARG A 322 4.05 -8.30 20.28
N VAL A 323 2.85 -7.85 19.95
CA VAL A 323 2.54 -7.39 18.59
C VAL A 323 3.03 -5.97 18.42
N VAL A 324 4.31 -5.80 18.09
CA VAL A 324 4.95 -4.50 17.83
C VAL A 324 5.92 -4.60 16.65
N PRO A 325 6.16 -3.50 15.90
CA PRO A 325 7.05 -3.50 14.74
C PRO A 325 8.45 -4.05 15.02
N ASP A 326 9.02 -3.75 16.19
CA ASP A 326 10.36 -4.21 16.60
C ASP A 326 10.49 -5.74 16.66
N GLN A 327 9.37 -6.47 16.78
CA GLN A 327 9.36 -7.92 16.83
C GLN A 327 8.91 -8.57 15.52
N ILE A 328 8.74 -7.80 14.43
CA ILE A 328 8.08 -8.28 13.22
C ILE A 328 8.73 -9.53 12.65
N GLU A 329 10.06 -9.58 12.56
CA GLU A 329 10.74 -10.78 12.04
C GLU A 329 10.44 -12.03 12.87
N SER A 330 10.34 -11.89 14.19
CA SER A 330 10.03 -13.02 15.09
C SER A 330 8.58 -13.46 14.96
N LEU A 331 7.66 -12.49 14.85
CA LEU A 331 6.23 -12.72 14.60
C LEU A 331 6.03 -13.42 13.24
N THR A 332 6.66 -12.92 12.17
CA THR A 332 6.63 -13.52 10.83
C THR A 332 7.13 -14.96 10.84
N ARG A 333 8.29 -15.23 11.47
CA ARG A 333 8.82 -16.60 11.60
C ARG A 333 7.87 -17.52 12.36
N ALA A 334 7.30 -17.04 13.47
CA ALA A 334 6.37 -17.84 14.27
C ALA A 334 5.07 -18.14 13.51
N GLY A 335 4.45 -17.11 12.91
CA GLY A 335 3.23 -17.26 12.11
C GLY A 335 3.41 -18.18 10.91
N ALA A 336 4.55 -18.09 10.21
CA ALA A 336 4.88 -19.00 9.12
C ALA A 336 5.04 -20.45 9.60
N ALA A 337 5.75 -20.67 10.71
CA ALA A 337 5.95 -22.01 11.27
C ALA A 337 4.64 -22.65 11.77
N ILE A 338 3.74 -21.86 12.36
CA ILE A 338 2.41 -22.31 12.79
C ILE A 338 1.55 -22.65 11.58
N THR A 339 1.54 -21.79 10.56
CA THR A 339 0.81 -22.02 9.30
C THR A 339 1.29 -23.31 8.63
N GLU A 340 2.60 -23.54 8.56
CA GLU A 340 3.17 -24.78 8.02
C GLU A 340 2.77 -26.01 8.84
N ALA A 341 2.72 -25.90 10.18
CA ALA A 341 2.25 -27.00 11.03
C ALA A 341 0.77 -27.31 10.79
N LEU A 342 -0.09 -26.28 10.69
CA LEU A 342 -1.50 -26.43 10.38
C LEU A 342 -1.73 -27.05 9.00
N ARG A 343 -1.01 -26.58 7.97
CA ARG A 343 -1.15 -27.12 6.60
C ARG A 343 -0.81 -28.60 6.53
N ARG A 344 0.21 -29.03 7.28
CA ARG A 344 0.66 -30.43 7.31
C ARG A 344 -0.28 -31.33 8.10
N ASP A 345 -0.74 -30.89 9.27
CA ASP A 345 -1.40 -31.78 10.25
C ASP A 345 -2.93 -31.57 10.32
N HIS A 346 -3.45 -30.43 9.84
CA HIS A 346 -4.83 -29.99 10.04
C HIS A 346 -5.38 -29.21 8.82
N THR A 347 -5.31 -29.79 7.62
CA THR A 347 -5.94 -29.19 6.43
C THR A 347 -7.47 -29.17 6.61
N PRO A 348 -8.12 -27.99 6.61
CA PRO A 348 -9.56 -27.90 6.79
C PRO A 348 -10.31 -28.25 5.50
N THR A 349 -11.55 -28.70 5.62
CA THR A 349 -12.50 -28.80 4.50
C THR A 349 -13.58 -27.74 4.68
N HIS A 350 -13.87 -26.98 3.63
CA HIS A 350 -14.95 -26.00 3.68
C HIS A 350 -16.30 -26.65 3.33
N PRO A 351 -17.39 -26.33 4.06
CA PRO A 351 -18.59 -27.17 4.04
C PRO A 351 -19.35 -27.18 2.71
N THR A 352 -19.14 -26.16 1.88
CA THR A 352 -19.89 -25.94 0.64
C THR A 352 -19.01 -25.74 -0.59
N ASP A 353 -17.69 -25.65 -0.43
CA ASP A 353 -16.76 -25.34 -1.53
C ASP A 353 -15.36 -25.86 -1.20
N GLU A 354 -14.99 -27.00 -1.78
CA GLU A 354 -13.69 -27.64 -1.52
C GLU A 354 -12.49 -26.74 -1.87
N SER A 355 -12.64 -25.79 -2.80
CA SER A 355 -11.56 -24.88 -3.22
C SER A 355 -11.14 -23.88 -2.14
N LEU A 356 -11.95 -23.74 -1.09
CA LEU A 356 -11.70 -22.89 0.07
C LEU A 356 -11.05 -23.66 1.25
N GLY A 357 -10.91 -24.99 1.14
CA GLY A 357 -10.37 -25.88 2.17
C GLY A 357 -8.85 -25.81 2.35
N PHE A 358 -8.31 -24.64 2.68
CA PHE A 358 -6.88 -24.47 2.93
C PHE A 358 -6.60 -23.41 4.00
N VAL A 359 -5.48 -23.57 4.70
CA VAL A 359 -5.03 -22.61 5.72
C VAL A 359 -4.35 -21.43 5.05
N TYR A 360 -4.94 -20.25 5.20
CA TYR A 360 -4.47 -19.00 4.59
C TYR A 360 -3.29 -18.40 5.37
N GLY A 361 -3.36 -18.41 6.70
CA GLY A 361 -2.31 -17.86 7.55
C GLY A 361 -2.55 -18.06 9.04
N THR A 362 -1.77 -17.35 9.84
CA THR A 362 -1.88 -17.33 11.30
C THR A 362 -2.08 -15.90 11.79
N ILE A 363 -3.07 -15.71 12.66
CA ILE A 363 -3.33 -14.49 13.40
C ILE A 363 -2.66 -14.62 14.76
N LEU A 364 -1.71 -13.74 15.02
CA LEU A 364 -0.99 -13.60 16.28
C LEU A 364 -1.65 -12.46 17.06
N ILE A 365 -2.37 -12.80 18.13
CA ILE A 365 -3.09 -11.81 18.95
C ILE A 365 -2.27 -11.43 20.18
N ASP A 366 -2.28 -10.15 20.49
CA ASP A 366 -1.90 -9.58 21.79
C ASP A 366 -3.20 -9.21 22.52
N SER A 367 -3.53 -10.00 23.54
CA SER A 367 -4.74 -9.83 24.34
C SER A 367 -4.62 -8.74 25.41
N ASP A 368 -3.44 -8.13 25.58
CA ASP A 368 -3.20 -7.03 26.53
C ASP A 368 -2.57 -5.81 25.84
N PRO A 369 -3.27 -5.21 24.85
CA PRO A 369 -2.74 -4.07 24.11
C PRO A 369 -2.54 -2.84 24.99
N ALA A 370 -3.24 -2.72 26.13
CA ALA A 370 -3.09 -1.63 27.08
C ALA A 370 -1.66 -1.50 27.64
N THR A 371 -0.89 -2.59 27.65
CA THR A 371 0.52 -2.59 28.08
C THR A 371 1.50 -2.62 26.91
N SER A 372 1.06 -2.30 25.68
CA SER A 372 1.92 -2.34 24.49
C SER A 372 3.15 -1.44 24.65
N PRO A 373 4.36 -1.96 24.42
CA PRO A 373 5.59 -1.23 24.71
C PRO A 373 5.84 -0.03 23.78
N ASP A 374 5.18 0.01 22.62
CA ASP A 374 5.25 1.13 21.65
C ASP A 374 4.13 2.18 21.86
N GLY A 375 3.21 1.95 22.81
CA GLY A 375 2.09 2.84 23.08
C GLY A 375 1.02 2.90 21.97
N LEU A 376 1.10 2.05 20.95
CA LEU A 376 0.13 2.00 19.85
C LEU A 376 -1.01 1.03 20.14
N GLY A 377 -2.22 1.39 19.74
CA GLY A 377 -3.41 0.53 19.87
C GLY A 377 -3.83 0.25 21.32
N VAL A 378 -3.36 1.02 22.30
CA VAL A 378 -3.57 0.76 23.74
C VAL A 378 -5.04 0.80 24.19
N ASP A 379 -5.90 1.51 23.43
CA ASP A 379 -7.34 1.59 23.70
C ASP A 379 -8.15 0.48 22.98
N ALA A 380 -7.49 -0.38 22.20
CA ALA A 380 -8.15 -1.47 21.50
C ALA A 380 -8.51 -2.62 22.45
N THR A 381 -9.50 -3.43 22.08
CA THR A 381 -9.83 -4.65 22.83
C THR A 381 -8.71 -5.69 22.70
N ILE A 382 -8.08 -5.72 21.54
CA ILE A 382 -6.96 -6.58 21.19
C ILE A 382 -6.08 -5.86 20.17
N ARG A 383 -4.85 -6.33 20.01
CA ARG A 383 -4.01 -6.01 18.86
C ARG A 383 -3.60 -7.29 18.15
N ASN A 384 -3.46 -7.28 16.83
CA ASN A 384 -3.02 -8.46 16.10
C ASN A 384 -2.02 -8.13 14.99
N VAL A 385 -1.35 -9.18 14.55
CA VAL A 385 -0.70 -9.22 13.24
C VAL A 385 -1.06 -10.53 12.57
N THR A 386 -1.39 -10.46 11.28
CA THR A 386 -1.70 -11.66 10.49
C THR A 386 -0.53 -11.97 9.58
N VAL A 387 0.00 -13.18 9.66
CA VAL A 387 1.05 -13.68 8.78
C VAL A 387 0.43 -14.68 7.81
N PHE A 388 0.51 -14.41 6.51
CA PHE A 388 -0.20 -15.18 5.48
C PHE A 388 0.64 -15.38 4.21
N ALA A 389 0.07 -16.06 3.21
CA ALA A 389 0.73 -16.29 1.91
C ALA A 389 2.15 -16.88 2.07
N ASP A 390 3.16 -16.25 1.45
CA ASP A 390 4.58 -16.61 1.63
C ASP A 390 5.24 -15.76 2.74
N ALA A 391 4.69 -15.88 3.95
CA ALA A 391 5.08 -15.10 5.13
C ALA A 391 5.01 -13.58 4.89
N GLU A 392 3.97 -13.16 4.18
CA GLU A 392 3.50 -11.77 4.09
C GLU A 392 2.90 -11.34 5.43
N VAL A 393 3.01 -10.06 5.75
CA VAL A 393 2.49 -9.49 7.01
C VAL A 393 1.34 -8.54 6.69
N ASP A 394 0.16 -8.75 7.24
CA ASP A 394 -0.92 -7.76 7.12
C ASP A 394 -0.62 -6.60 8.08
N ARG A 395 -0.49 -5.37 7.54
CA ARG A 395 -0.34 -4.14 8.35
C ARG A 395 -1.64 -3.77 9.04
N SER A 396 -2.76 -4.11 8.41
CA SER A 396 -4.09 -3.87 8.97
C SER A 396 -4.42 -4.92 10.05
N PRO A 397 -5.51 -4.72 10.81
CA PRO A 397 -6.04 -5.75 11.73
C PRO A 397 -6.57 -7.02 11.03
N CYS A 398 -6.49 -7.09 9.69
CA CYS A 398 -7.02 -8.13 8.82
C CYS A 398 -8.54 -8.31 8.95
N GLY A 399 -9.33 -7.83 7.98
CA GLY A 399 -10.79 -7.85 8.09
C GLY A 399 -11.39 -9.26 8.16
N SER A 400 -10.96 -10.18 7.29
CA SER A 400 -11.34 -11.60 7.33
C SER A 400 -10.86 -12.28 8.61
N GLY A 401 -9.64 -11.96 9.06
CA GLY A 401 -9.10 -12.46 10.32
C GLY A 401 -9.87 -11.95 11.55
N THR A 402 -10.33 -10.71 11.53
CA THR A 402 -11.19 -10.12 12.57
C THR A 402 -12.52 -10.87 12.67
N SER A 403 -13.12 -11.23 11.53
CA SER A 403 -14.33 -12.08 11.51
C SER A 403 -14.08 -13.48 12.06
N ALA A 404 -12.99 -14.14 11.67
CA ALA A 404 -12.60 -15.45 12.18
C ALA A 404 -12.36 -15.41 13.71
N LEU A 405 -11.75 -14.33 14.20
CA LEU A 405 -11.53 -14.13 15.62
C LEU A 405 -12.84 -13.92 16.39
N LEU A 406 -13.76 -13.11 15.87
CA LEU A 406 -15.09 -12.95 16.47
C LEU A 406 -15.85 -14.27 16.53
N ALA A 407 -15.76 -15.08 15.47
CA ALA A 407 -16.38 -16.41 15.45
C ALA A 407 -15.77 -17.35 16.50
N ALA A 408 -14.44 -17.39 16.62
CA ALA A 408 -13.76 -18.14 17.67
C ALA A 408 -14.16 -17.67 19.08
N ARG A 409 -14.15 -16.35 19.31
CA ARG A 409 -14.57 -15.77 20.60
C ARG A 409 -16.01 -16.08 20.93
N HIS A 410 -16.92 -16.05 19.95
CA HIS A 410 -18.32 -16.40 20.14
C HIS A 410 -18.50 -17.87 20.53
N ALA A 411 -17.90 -18.78 19.75
CA ALA A 411 -17.96 -20.23 20.00
C ALA A 411 -17.40 -20.60 21.39
N LEU A 412 -16.35 -19.90 21.83
CA LEU A 412 -15.72 -20.08 23.14
C LEU A 412 -16.42 -19.31 24.29
N GLY A 413 -17.55 -18.65 24.02
CA GLY A 413 -18.34 -17.91 25.02
C GLY A 413 -17.74 -16.58 25.48
N ALA A 414 -16.67 -16.11 24.83
CA ALA A 414 -15.98 -14.85 25.12
C ALA A 414 -16.61 -13.61 24.43
N SER A 415 -17.59 -13.79 23.53
CA SER A 415 -18.33 -12.70 22.88
C SER A 415 -19.75 -13.14 22.52
N ARG A 416 -20.70 -12.21 22.52
CA ARG A 416 -22.12 -12.43 22.22
C ARG A 416 -22.55 -11.61 21.00
N VAL A 417 -23.72 -11.95 20.45
CA VAL A 417 -24.38 -11.10 19.45
C VAL A 417 -24.59 -9.70 20.02
N GLY A 418 -24.21 -8.68 19.25
CA GLY A 418 -24.22 -7.28 19.64
C GLY A 418 -22.93 -6.77 20.27
N ASP A 419 -22.04 -7.65 20.73
CA ASP A 419 -20.75 -7.23 21.30
C ASP A 419 -19.86 -6.62 20.20
N SER A 420 -19.20 -5.52 20.56
CA SER A 420 -18.23 -4.84 19.71
C SER A 420 -16.81 -5.22 20.11
N LEU A 421 -15.93 -5.24 19.13
CA LEU A 421 -14.50 -5.50 19.25
C LEU A 421 -13.76 -4.38 18.50
N ILE A 422 -12.85 -3.70 19.19
CA ILE A 422 -11.87 -2.85 18.53
C ILE A 422 -10.60 -3.68 18.36
N ASN A 423 -10.24 -3.98 17.11
CA ASN A 423 -9.07 -4.77 16.79
C ASN A 423 -8.02 -3.87 16.13
N ALA A 424 -6.90 -3.63 16.80
CA ALA A 424 -5.79 -2.86 16.26
C ALA A 424 -4.81 -3.75 15.48
N GLY A 425 -4.25 -3.23 14.39
CA GLY A 425 -3.18 -3.88 13.63
C GLY A 425 -1.80 -3.56 14.21
N ILE A 426 -0.76 -4.06 13.55
CA ILE A 426 0.62 -3.75 13.95
C ILE A 426 0.98 -2.26 13.76
N THR A 427 0.27 -1.55 12.89
CA THR A 427 0.42 -0.09 12.69
C THR A 427 -0.22 0.76 13.80
N GLY A 428 -1.05 0.15 14.66
CA GLY A 428 -1.84 0.85 15.67
C GLY A 428 -3.22 1.32 15.19
N GLU A 429 -3.43 1.39 13.86
CA GLU A 429 -4.76 1.61 13.26
C GLU A 429 -5.69 0.44 13.56
N ALA A 430 -6.99 0.71 13.69
CA ALA A 430 -7.96 -0.27 14.18
C ALA A 430 -9.19 -0.42 13.29
N PHE A 431 -9.75 -1.62 13.31
CA PHE A 431 -11.08 -1.91 12.81
C PHE A 431 -12.05 -2.02 13.97
N ALA A 432 -13.22 -1.42 13.80
CA ALA A 432 -14.36 -1.68 14.64
C ALA A 432 -15.12 -2.88 14.06
N ALA A 433 -15.41 -3.88 14.87
CA ALA A 433 -16.13 -5.05 14.43
C ALA A 433 -17.20 -5.46 15.45
N ARG A 434 -18.24 -6.16 14.99
CA ARG A 434 -19.27 -6.72 15.88
C ARG A 434 -19.88 -7.99 15.29
N ILE A 435 -20.49 -8.78 16.16
CA ILE A 435 -21.37 -9.90 15.76
C ILE A 435 -22.78 -9.36 15.58
N GLU A 436 -23.32 -9.40 14.37
CA GLU A 436 -24.70 -8.94 14.09
C GLU A 436 -25.74 -10.02 14.36
N GLY A 437 -25.38 -11.29 14.22
CA GLY A 437 -26.29 -12.40 14.42
C GLY A 437 -25.59 -13.74 14.25
N THR A 438 -26.36 -14.80 14.47
CA THR A 438 -25.94 -16.19 14.24
C THR A 438 -26.59 -16.73 12.97
N THR A 439 -25.95 -17.72 12.36
CA THR A 439 -26.44 -18.44 11.19
C THR A 439 -25.77 -19.83 11.15
N THR A 440 -25.96 -20.57 10.07
CA THR A 440 -25.26 -21.84 9.83
C THR A 440 -24.49 -21.79 8.51
N LEU A 441 -23.39 -22.54 8.44
CA LEU A 441 -22.65 -22.79 7.20
C LEU A 441 -22.36 -24.29 7.10
N GLY A 442 -23.16 -24.99 6.30
CA GLY A 442 -23.21 -26.46 6.34
C GLY A 442 -23.63 -26.93 7.73
N GLU A 443 -22.80 -27.74 8.38
CA GLU A 443 -23.06 -28.27 9.72
C GLU A 443 -22.53 -27.39 10.86
N HIS A 444 -21.86 -26.28 10.55
CA HIS A 444 -21.25 -25.43 11.56
C HIS A 444 -22.16 -24.28 11.99
N GLU A 445 -22.27 -24.08 13.31
CA GLU A 445 -22.78 -22.84 13.90
C GLU A 445 -21.84 -21.68 13.54
N ALA A 446 -22.39 -20.67 12.90
CA ALA A 446 -21.65 -19.55 12.36
C ALA A 446 -22.21 -18.21 12.86
N VAL A 447 -21.42 -17.16 12.71
CA VAL A 447 -21.80 -15.78 13.01
C VAL A 447 -21.74 -14.92 11.75
N LEU A 448 -22.63 -13.94 11.69
CA LEU A 448 -22.55 -12.83 10.74
C LEU A 448 -21.82 -11.69 11.44
N THR A 449 -20.69 -11.28 10.87
CA THR A 449 -19.86 -10.20 11.44
C THR A 449 -19.89 -8.98 10.54
N VAL A 450 -19.89 -7.81 11.16
CA VAL A 450 -19.60 -6.55 10.48
C VAL A 450 -18.23 -6.07 10.90
N VAL A 451 -17.43 -5.66 9.92
CA VAL A 451 -16.12 -5.02 10.11
C VAL A 451 -16.15 -3.67 9.44
N GLN A 452 -15.63 -2.65 10.13
CA GLN A 452 -15.62 -1.25 9.71
C GLN A 452 -14.22 -0.67 9.80
N GLY A 453 -13.84 0.10 8.78
CA GLY A 453 -12.60 0.86 8.72
C GLY A 453 -12.63 1.89 7.60
N ASN A 454 -11.46 2.40 7.25
CA ASN A 454 -11.28 3.39 6.20
C ASN A 454 -10.12 2.98 5.28
N GLY A 455 -10.20 3.37 4.02
CA GLY A 455 -9.09 3.26 3.08
C GLY A 455 -8.78 4.60 2.43
N TYR A 456 -7.61 4.78 1.86
CA TYR A 456 -7.24 6.04 1.24
C TYR A 456 -6.47 5.80 -0.05
N VAL A 457 -6.71 6.63 -1.06
CA VAL A 457 -5.91 6.65 -2.28
C VAL A 457 -4.51 7.17 -1.96
N THR A 458 -3.49 6.42 -2.38
CA THR A 458 -2.08 6.79 -2.22
C THR A 458 -1.43 7.23 -3.53
N GLY A 459 -2.02 6.91 -4.68
CA GLY A 459 -1.59 7.46 -5.95
C GLY A 459 -2.18 6.81 -7.19
N HIS A 460 -1.98 7.45 -8.32
CA HIS A 460 -2.29 6.92 -9.65
C HIS A 460 -0.98 6.53 -10.33
N GLN A 461 -0.86 5.27 -10.72
CA GLN A 461 0.36 4.76 -11.32
C GLN A 461 0.15 4.40 -12.78
N ARG A 462 1.18 4.64 -13.58
CA ARG A 462 1.32 4.10 -14.94
C ARG A 462 2.57 3.24 -14.99
N PHE A 463 2.40 1.94 -14.78
CA PHE A 463 3.51 1.00 -14.88
C PHE A 463 3.85 0.71 -16.33
N VAL A 464 5.14 0.63 -16.59
CA VAL A 464 5.69 0.36 -17.91
C VAL A 464 6.52 -0.92 -17.86
N ILE A 465 6.26 -1.81 -18.81
CA ILE A 465 6.92 -3.11 -18.93
C ILE A 465 7.59 -3.15 -20.31
N ASP A 466 8.92 -3.18 -20.29
CA ASP A 466 9.78 -3.30 -21.48
C ASP A 466 10.22 -4.76 -21.57
N GLU A 467 9.96 -5.44 -22.69
CA GLU A 467 10.28 -6.87 -22.84
C GLU A 467 11.78 -7.19 -22.72
N ARG A 468 12.64 -6.18 -22.88
CA ARG A 468 14.09 -6.31 -22.70
C ARG A 468 14.55 -6.22 -21.25
N ASP A 469 13.68 -5.78 -20.34
CA ASP A 469 14.01 -5.68 -18.93
C ASP A 469 14.16 -7.10 -18.36
N PRO A 470 15.38 -7.53 -17.97
CA PRO A 470 15.59 -8.87 -17.43
C PRO A 470 14.86 -9.08 -16.09
N LEU A 471 14.51 -7.99 -15.39
CA LEU A 471 13.73 -7.99 -14.15
C LEU A 471 12.27 -7.61 -14.41
N GLY A 472 11.87 -7.47 -15.68
CA GLY A 472 10.54 -7.00 -16.07
C GLY A 472 9.42 -7.90 -15.57
N LYS A 473 9.69 -9.21 -15.40
CA LYS A 473 8.78 -10.22 -14.85
C LYS A 473 8.61 -10.16 -13.32
N GLY A 474 9.42 -9.36 -12.64
CA GLY A 474 9.42 -9.22 -11.19
C GLY A 474 10.26 -10.28 -10.46
N PHE A 475 10.68 -9.97 -9.25
CA PHE A 475 11.43 -10.86 -8.34
C PHE A 475 11.14 -10.54 -6.87
N LEU A 476 11.45 -11.49 -5.99
CA LEU A 476 11.40 -11.29 -4.53
C LEU A 476 12.73 -11.70 -3.90
N LEU A 477 13.20 -10.90 -2.95
CA LEU A 477 14.24 -11.28 -1.99
C LEU A 477 13.56 -11.74 -0.70
N ARG A 478 13.97 -12.89 -0.16
CA ARG A 478 13.24 -13.58 0.92
C ARG A 478 14.09 -13.87 2.14
#